data_AF-A0A091SGE1-F1
#
_entry.id   AF-A0A091SGE1-F1
#
_cell.length_a   1.000
_cell.length_b   1.000
_cell.length_c   1.000
_cell.angle_alpha   90.00
_cell.angle_beta   90.00
_cell.angle_gamma   90.00
#
_symmetry.space_group_name_H-M   'P 1'
#
loop_
_entity.id
_entity.type
_entity.pdbx_description
1 polymer ?
#
loop_
_entity_poly.entity_id
_entity_poly.type
_entity_poly.pdbx_seq_one_letter_code
_entity_poly.pdbx_strand_id
1 'polypeptide(L)'
;QVRRPPQSSTDIAPQRKRSMPMNPATTVRKTPVQNVVFQRPYRDRVIHLLALRSYKKPELLARLQKDGISQKDRNSLGTILLQVANLNPKDNSYSLKDSMFKDIQKDWPGYNDIDKQSLEFILFR
;
A
#
# COMPACT_ATOMS: atom_id res chain seq x y z
N GLN A 1 -10.41 -76.85 6.70
CA GLN A 1 -9.09 -76.29 7.09
C GLN A 1 -9.34 -74.82 7.47
N VAL A 2 -9.48 -74.33 8.70
CA VAL A 2 -8.80 -74.42 10.02
C VAL A 2 -7.36 -73.87 10.05
N ARG A 3 -7.20 -72.61 10.52
CA ARG A 3 -6.32 -72.08 11.62
C ARG A 3 -6.19 -70.55 11.44
N ARG A 4 -6.94 -69.68 12.18
CA ARG A 4 -6.65 -69.07 13.52
C ARG A 4 -5.36 -68.22 13.59
N PRO A 5 -5.22 -67.22 14.50
CA PRO A 5 -6.05 -66.05 14.84
C PRO A 5 -5.15 -64.77 15.10
N PRO A 6 -5.67 -63.64 15.63
CA PRO A 6 -4.99 -62.32 15.71
C PRO A 6 -4.53 -61.92 17.13
N GLN A 7 -3.46 -61.12 17.29
CA GLN A 7 -3.10 -60.25 18.45
C GLN A 7 -2.07 -59.21 17.92
N SER A 8 -1.92 -57.95 18.34
CA SER A 8 -2.01 -57.38 19.69
C SER A 8 -2.19 -55.86 19.64
N SER A 9 -2.85 -55.36 20.67
CA SER A 9 -3.24 -53.98 20.99
C SER A 9 -2.13 -53.16 21.69
N THR A 10 -2.50 -51.94 22.11
CA THR A 10 -1.78 -50.91 22.89
C THR A 10 -0.96 -49.97 21.99
N ASP A 11 -0.98 -48.64 22.11
CA ASP A 11 -1.21 -47.82 23.30
C ASP A 11 -1.32 -46.32 22.92
N ILE A 12 -2.00 -45.57 23.80
CA ILE A 12 -1.96 -44.11 24.03
C ILE A 12 -2.66 -43.16 23.04
N ALA A 13 -3.70 -42.51 23.59
CA ALA A 13 -4.43 -41.37 23.06
C ALA A 13 -3.71 -40.02 23.40
N PRO A 14 -4.36 -38.84 23.35
CA PRO A 14 -3.89 -37.68 22.62
C PRO A 14 -3.13 -36.64 23.48
N GLN A 15 -2.37 -35.74 22.84
CA GLN A 15 -2.30 -34.29 23.12
C GLN A 15 -0.91 -33.66 22.90
N ARG A 16 -0.93 -32.65 22.01
CA ARG A 16 -0.46 -31.27 22.20
C ARG A 16 1.05 -30.97 22.34
N LYS A 17 1.34 -29.77 21.81
CA LYS A 17 2.48 -28.86 22.04
C LYS A 17 3.75 -29.28 21.30
N ARG A 18 4.47 -28.41 20.61
CA ARG A 18 4.38 -26.96 20.38
C ARG A 18 5.49 -26.66 19.37
N SER A 19 5.31 -25.60 18.59
CA SER A 19 6.38 -24.78 18.03
C SER A 19 7.43 -25.52 17.19
N MET A 20 7.19 -25.56 15.88
CA MET A 20 8.33 -25.50 14.97
C MET A 20 9.14 -24.24 15.33
N PRO A 21 10.47 -24.34 15.49
CA PRO A 21 11.31 -23.20 15.78
C PRO A 21 11.18 -22.20 14.63
N MET A 22 10.58 -21.04 14.93
CA MET A 22 10.50 -19.93 14.00
C MET A 22 11.93 -19.45 13.77
N ASN A 23 12.48 -19.79 12.60
CA ASN A 23 13.80 -19.40 12.17
C ASN A 23 13.87 -17.85 12.15
N PRO A 24 14.62 -17.19 13.04
CA PRO A 24 14.68 -15.73 13.09
C PRO A 24 15.85 -15.21 12.25
N ALA A 25 16.13 -15.84 11.11
CA ALA A 25 17.24 -15.48 10.26
C ALA A 25 16.84 -15.49 8.78
N THR A 26 17.01 -14.33 8.15
CA THR A 26 17.23 -14.15 6.71
C THR A 26 16.05 -14.47 5.80
N THR A 27 15.06 -13.60 5.78
CA THR A 27 14.67 -13.04 4.48
C THR A 27 14.52 -11.54 4.67
N VAL A 28 15.64 -10.82 4.55
CA VAL A 28 15.61 -9.41 4.14
C VAL A 28 15.01 -9.42 2.74
N ARG A 29 13.68 -9.58 2.65
CA ARG A 29 12.94 -9.24 1.46
C ARG A 29 13.24 -7.76 1.33
N LYS A 30 14.05 -7.40 0.34
CA LYS A 30 14.07 -6.04 -0.21
C LYS A 30 12.61 -5.76 -0.53
N THR A 31 11.84 -5.22 0.41
CA THR A 31 10.48 -4.80 0.17
C THR A 31 10.64 -3.70 -0.85
N PRO A 32 10.17 -3.88 -2.10
CA PRO A 32 10.28 -2.84 -3.08
C PRO A 32 9.69 -1.58 -2.48
N VAL A 33 10.26 -0.40 -2.74
CA VAL A 33 9.71 0.88 -2.28
C VAL A 33 8.21 0.98 -2.63
N GLN A 34 7.82 0.40 -3.77
CA GLN A 34 6.43 0.21 -4.20
C GLN A 34 5.56 -0.51 -3.17
N ASN A 35 6.09 -1.55 -2.51
CA ASN A 35 5.38 -2.27 -1.45
C ASN A 35 5.20 -1.39 -0.21
N VAL A 36 6.16 -0.53 0.13
CA VAL A 36 6.03 0.38 1.29
C VAL A 36 5.00 1.48 1.03
N VAL A 37 4.97 2.02 -0.19
CA VAL A 37 3.95 2.97 -0.65
C VAL A 37 2.56 2.31 -0.72
N PHE A 38 2.48 1.05 -1.16
CA PHE A 38 1.24 0.28 -1.23
C PHE A 38 0.54 0.14 0.13
N GLN A 39 1.32 -0.03 1.21
CA GLN A 39 0.81 -0.15 2.57
C GLN A 39 0.26 1.17 3.14
N ARG A 40 0.50 2.31 2.47
CA ARG A 40 -0.01 3.60 2.90
C ARG A 40 -1.50 3.75 2.53
N PRO A 41 -2.30 4.49 3.32
CA PRO A 41 -3.69 4.76 2.99
C PRO A 41 -3.86 5.29 1.57
N TYR A 42 -4.87 4.81 0.85
CA TYR A 42 -5.06 5.21 -0.56
C TYR A 42 -5.24 6.72 -0.73
N ARG A 43 -5.94 7.37 0.21
CA ARG A 43 -6.08 8.83 0.27
C ARG A 43 -4.72 9.53 0.36
N ASP A 44 -3.85 9.07 1.25
CA ASP A 44 -2.50 9.66 1.42
C ASP A 44 -1.70 9.53 0.14
N ARG A 45 -1.75 8.35 -0.51
CA ARG A 45 -1.04 8.13 -1.79
C ARG A 45 -1.49 9.13 -2.86
N VAL A 46 -2.78 9.45 -2.94
CA VAL A 46 -3.32 10.48 -3.86
C VAL A 46 -2.82 11.88 -3.48
N ILE A 47 -2.89 12.25 -2.20
CA ILE A 47 -2.43 13.56 -1.70
C ILE A 47 -0.95 13.75 -2.06
N HIS A 48 -0.11 12.76 -1.79
CA HIS A 48 1.33 12.85 -2.00
C HIS A 48 1.71 12.96 -3.48
N LEU A 49 0.94 12.35 -4.40
CA LEU A 49 1.14 12.52 -5.84
C LEU A 49 0.72 13.93 -6.30
N LEU A 50 -0.44 14.41 -5.84
CA LEU A 50 -0.96 15.73 -6.22
C LEU A 50 -0.17 16.88 -5.60
N ALA A 51 0.54 16.64 -4.51
CA ALA A 51 1.42 17.61 -3.87
C ALA A 51 2.61 18.01 -4.75
N LEU A 52 3.06 17.11 -5.63
CA LEU A 52 4.18 17.37 -6.54
C LEU A 52 3.75 18.11 -7.81
N ARG A 53 2.58 17.75 -8.36
CA ARG A 53 2.03 18.33 -9.58
C ARG A 53 0.55 18.02 -9.74
N SER A 54 -0.11 18.78 -10.60
CA SER A 54 -1.45 18.42 -11.05
C SER A 54 -1.43 17.17 -11.95
N TYR A 55 -2.50 16.39 -11.87
CA TYR A 55 -2.68 15.16 -12.67
C TYR A 55 -4.08 15.09 -13.26
N LYS A 56 -4.20 14.59 -14.49
CA LYS A 56 -5.49 14.16 -15.03
C LYS A 56 -5.90 12.82 -14.41
N LYS A 57 -7.20 12.59 -14.24
CA LYS A 57 -7.73 11.34 -13.66
C LYS A 57 -7.17 10.04 -14.30
N PRO A 58 -7.13 9.87 -15.64
CA PRO A 58 -6.57 8.65 -16.24
C PRO A 58 -5.06 8.51 -16.01
N GLU A 59 -4.31 9.61 -16.03
CA GLU A 59 -2.86 9.60 -15.77
C GLU A 59 -2.54 9.24 -14.32
N LEU A 60 -3.28 9.84 -13.37
CA LEU A 60 -3.17 9.54 -11.96
C LEU A 60 -3.49 8.06 -11.67
N LEU A 61 -4.57 7.56 -12.27
CA LEU A 61 -4.97 6.17 -12.12
C LEU A 61 -3.91 5.21 -12.66
N ALA A 62 -3.35 5.50 -13.84
CA ALA A 62 -2.29 4.69 -14.44
C ALA A 62 -1.03 4.66 -13.57
N ARG A 63 -0.65 5.79 -12.94
CA ARG A 63 0.47 5.85 -11.99
C ARG A 63 0.19 5.00 -10.75
N LEU A 64 -0.98 5.17 -10.14
CA LEU A 64 -1.38 4.40 -8.96
C LEU A 64 -1.44 2.88 -9.25
N GLN A 65 -1.88 2.49 -10.45
CA GLN A 65 -1.91 1.09 -10.88
C GLN A 65 -0.51 0.47 -10.97
N LYS A 66 0.52 1.24 -11.38
CA LYS A 66 1.92 0.78 -11.39
C LYS A 66 2.47 0.51 -9.98
N ASP A 67 1.95 1.22 -8.98
CA ASP A 67 2.32 1.06 -7.57
C ASP A 67 1.49 -0.04 -6.87
N GLY A 68 0.57 -0.68 -7.59
CA GLY A 68 -0.42 -1.60 -7.05
C GLY A 68 -1.57 -0.84 -6.39
N ILE A 69 -2.79 -1.02 -6.88
CA ILE A 69 -4.01 -0.60 -6.18
C ILE A 69 -5.07 -1.67 -6.34
N SER A 70 -5.95 -1.80 -5.34
CA SER A 70 -7.09 -2.71 -5.44
C SER A 70 -8.16 -2.13 -6.37
N GLN A 71 -9.05 -3.00 -6.88
CA GLN A 71 -10.21 -2.57 -7.65
C GLN A 71 -11.14 -1.64 -6.83
N LYS A 72 -11.24 -1.89 -5.52
CA LYS A 72 -12.00 -1.01 -4.60
C LYS A 72 -11.43 0.41 -4.61
N ASP A 73 -10.12 0.53 -4.53
CA ASP A 73 -9.43 1.83 -4.54
C ASP A 73 -9.67 2.56 -5.85
N ARG A 74 -9.56 1.85 -6.98
CA ARG A 74 -9.85 2.38 -8.31
C ARG A 74 -11.27 2.98 -8.43
N ASN A 75 -12.26 2.34 -7.83
CA ASN A 75 -13.63 2.84 -7.82
C ASN A 75 -13.78 4.07 -6.89
N SER A 76 -12.99 4.16 -5.82
CA SER A 76 -13.03 5.27 -4.85
C SER A 76 -12.28 6.54 -5.29
N LEU A 77 -11.41 6.46 -6.31
CA LEU A 77 -10.56 7.58 -6.75
C LEU A 77 -11.35 8.86 -7.05
N GLY A 78 -12.52 8.74 -7.68
CA GLY A 78 -13.37 9.90 -7.99
C GLY A 78 -13.81 10.65 -6.73
N THR A 79 -14.29 9.92 -5.73
CA THR A 79 -14.72 10.49 -4.45
C THR A 79 -13.56 11.12 -3.69
N ILE A 80 -12.39 10.49 -3.68
CA ILE A 80 -11.19 11.03 -3.03
C ILE A 80 -10.76 12.32 -3.71
N LEU A 81 -10.75 12.37 -5.04
CA LEU A 81 -10.38 13.58 -5.79
C LEU A 81 -11.30 14.76 -5.46
N LEU A 82 -12.61 14.54 -5.33
CA LEU A 82 -13.53 15.61 -4.90
C LEU A 82 -13.21 16.15 -3.51
N GLN A 83 -12.72 15.30 -2.62
CA GLN A 83 -12.38 15.68 -1.25
C GLN A 83 -11.04 16.42 -1.18
N VAL A 84 -10.00 15.91 -1.84
CA VAL A 84 -8.60 16.37 -1.65
C VAL A 84 -8.10 17.32 -2.73
N ALA A 85 -8.80 17.43 -3.87
CA ALA A 85 -8.29 18.14 -5.04
C ALA A 85 -9.30 19.13 -5.64
N ASN A 86 -8.79 20.16 -6.32
CA ASN A 86 -9.55 21.08 -7.14
C ASN A 86 -9.49 20.62 -8.60
N LEU A 87 -10.65 20.51 -9.26
CA LEU A 87 -10.72 20.19 -10.68
C LEU A 87 -10.55 21.46 -11.52
N ASN A 88 -9.58 21.47 -12.41
CA ASN A 88 -9.44 22.50 -13.43
C ASN A 88 -10.32 22.16 -14.65
N PRO A 89 -11.38 22.92 -14.94
CA PRO A 89 -12.29 22.61 -16.04
C PRO A 89 -11.66 22.84 -17.43
N LYS A 90 -10.53 23.56 -17.51
CA LYS A 90 -9.86 23.85 -18.79
C LYS A 90 -9.23 22.60 -19.41
N ASP A 91 -8.59 21.78 -18.58
CA ASP A 91 -7.80 20.64 -19.05
C ASP A 91 -8.09 19.33 -18.28
N ASN A 92 -9.06 19.35 -17.36
CA ASN A 92 -9.46 18.23 -16.51
C ASN A 92 -8.33 17.70 -15.60
N SER A 93 -7.39 18.55 -15.23
CA SER A 93 -6.39 18.25 -14.22
C SER A 93 -6.92 18.49 -12.81
N TYR A 94 -6.44 17.70 -11.87
CA TYR A 94 -6.70 17.82 -10.46
C TYR A 94 -5.44 18.38 -9.79
N SER A 95 -5.57 19.48 -9.05
CA SER A 95 -4.51 20.04 -8.21
C SER A 95 -4.86 19.86 -6.73
N LEU A 96 -3.86 19.71 -5.86
CA LEU A 96 -4.10 19.54 -4.43
C LEU A 96 -4.77 20.78 -3.83
N LYS A 97 -5.75 20.59 -2.93
CA LYS A 97 -6.34 21.69 -2.15
C LYS A 97 -5.36 22.20 -1.10
N ASP A 98 -5.40 23.51 -0.82
CA ASP A 98 -4.52 24.11 0.19
C ASP A 98 -4.66 23.48 1.59
N SER A 99 -5.90 23.14 1.96
CA SER A 99 -6.21 22.46 3.23
C SER A 99 -5.55 21.09 3.41
N MET A 100 -5.06 20.46 2.33
CA MET A 100 -4.42 19.14 2.35
C MET A 100 -2.89 19.21 2.50
N PHE A 101 -2.26 20.38 2.36
CA PHE A 101 -0.80 20.49 2.54
C PHE A 101 -0.34 20.08 3.95
N LYS A 102 -1.21 20.25 4.96
CA LYS A 102 -0.96 19.79 6.33
C LYS A 102 -0.87 18.26 6.47
N ASP A 103 -1.41 17.51 5.51
CA ASP A 103 -1.42 16.04 5.51
C ASP A 103 -0.21 15.45 4.74
N ILE A 104 0.68 16.31 4.20
CA ILE A 104 1.88 15.88 3.46
C ILE A 104 2.99 15.44 4.42
N GLN A 105 3.60 14.30 4.12
CA GLN A 105 4.71 13.72 4.87
C GLN A 105 6.02 13.92 4.09
N LYS A 106 7.00 14.61 4.71
CA LYS A 106 8.32 14.86 4.09
C LYS A 106 9.12 13.57 3.85
N ASP A 107 8.97 12.60 4.74
CA ASP A 107 9.61 11.28 4.66
C ASP A 107 8.76 10.24 3.90
N TRP A 108 7.89 10.69 3.00
CA TRP A 108 7.08 9.79 2.20
C TRP A 108 7.97 8.86 1.36
N PRO A 109 7.77 7.53 1.43
CA PRO A 109 8.65 6.57 0.76
C PRO A 109 8.62 6.67 -0.77
N GLY A 110 7.61 7.32 -1.34
CA GLY A 110 7.50 7.54 -2.79
C GLY A 110 8.27 8.75 -3.33
N TYR A 111 8.87 9.57 -2.47
CA TYR A 111 9.63 10.75 -2.89
C TYR A 111 11.11 10.45 -3.06
N ASN A 112 11.67 10.86 -4.19
CA ASN A 112 13.11 10.98 -4.35
C ASN A 112 13.60 12.34 -3.78
N ASP A 113 14.91 12.57 -3.79
CA ASP A 113 15.48 13.82 -3.25
C ASP A 113 14.99 15.08 -4.01
N ILE A 114 14.74 14.96 -5.31
CA ILE A 114 14.22 16.05 -6.16
C ILE A 114 12.77 16.39 -5.78
N ASP A 115 11.95 15.37 -5.53
CA ASP A 115 10.55 15.50 -5.10
C ASP A 115 10.49 16.18 -3.72
N LYS A 116 11.39 15.78 -2.81
CA LYS A 116 11.51 16.40 -1.47
C LYS A 116 11.89 17.88 -1.56
N GLN A 117 12.87 18.23 -2.39
CA GLN A 117 13.23 19.63 -2.63
C GLN A 117 12.08 20.42 -3.26
N SER A 118 11.35 19.83 -4.20
CA SER A 118 10.18 20.45 -4.83
C SER A 118 9.09 20.74 -3.80
N LEU A 119 8.81 19.79 -2.90
CA LEU A 119 7.85 19.99 -1.82
C LEU A 119 8.29 21.04 -0.82
N GLU A 120 9.58 21.09 -0.51
CA GLU A 120 10.13 22.09 0.39
C GLU A 120 9.79 23.50 -0.13
N PHE A 121 10.04 23.75 -1.42
CA PHE A 121 9.69 25.02 -2.05
C PHE A 121 8.19 25.32 -2.05
N ILE A 122 7.36 24.31 -2.29
CA ILE A 122 5.89 24.46 -2.32
C ILE A 122 5.33 24.76 -0.91
N LEU A 123 5.89 24.13 0.13
CA LEU A 123 5.43 24.26 1.51
C LEU A 123 5.93 25.53 2.21
N PHE A 124 7.00 26.16 1.73
CA PHE A 124 7.53 27.42 2.26
C PHE A 124 6.92 28.68 1.64
N ARG A 125 5.86 28.53 0.84
CA ARG A 125 5.14 29.64 0.20
C ARG A 125 4.11 30.25 1.15
#